data_AF-A0A8S8Z4Q0-F1
#
_entry.id   AF-A0A8S8Z4Q0-F1
#
_cell.length_a   1.000
_cell.length_b   1.000
_cell.length_c   1.000
_cell.angle_alpha   90.00
_cell.angle_beta   90.00
_cell.angle_gamma   90.00
#
_symmetry.space_group_name_H-M   'P 1'
#
loop_
_entity.id
_entity.type
_entity.pdbx_description
1 polymer ?
#
loop_
_entity_poly.entity_id
_entity_poly.type
_entity_poly.pdbx_seq_one_letter_code
_entity_poly.pdbx_strand_id
1 'polypeptide(L)'
;MFGGTYPSAPQSTSFWADRSGCDATWTNLGSIDLTDSDGVAETDDLEHLNCTDGNRVAHWRNNNGIHAPSLNDEEWPSQTLGWSLEDFSRDSDGDGYRDDIDAFIYNPNEWADADGDKVGDNTDECDSDPTGFGLTVMVTGSAYRATSFPTTPTSGTISTGTAQETIRTLTTTMTG
;
A
#
# COMPACT_ATOMS: atom_id res chain seq x y z
N MET A 1 -26.20 -1.28 -23.24
CA MET A 1 -24.99 -2.13 -23.23
C MET A 1 -25.46 -3.56 -23.44
N PHE A 2 -25.62 -3.96 -24.69
CA PHE A 2 -26.13 -5.30 -25.04
C PHE A 2 -24.96 -6.27 -24.98
N GLY A 3 -24.80 -6.98 -23.88
CA GLY A 3 -23.95 -8.16 -23.82
C GLY A 3 -24.52 -9.16 -24.82
N GLY A 4 -23.76 -9.44 -25.90
CA GLY A 4 -24.12 -10.51 -26.80
C GLY A 4 -24.22 -11.84 -26.04
N THR A 5 -24.95 -12.79 -26.60
CA THR A 5 -24.95 -14.17 -26.13
C THR A 5 -23.53 -14.70 -26.27
N TYR A 6 -22.73 -14.63 -25.20
CA TYR A 6 -21.44 -15.29 -25.18
C TYR A 6 -21.74 -16.79 -25.21
N PRO A 7 -21.33 -17.50 -26.28
CA PRO A 7 -21.48 -18.94 -26.34
C PRO A 7 -20.82 -19.52 -25.10
N SER A 8 -21.53 -20.38 -24.36
CA SER A 8 -20.88 -21.13 -23.29
C SER A 8 -19.71 -21.92 -23.88
N ALA A 9 -18.73 -22.28 -23.05
CA ALA A 9 -17.58 -23.10 -23.44
C ALA A 9 -17.83 -24.25 -24.44
N PRO A 10 -18.95 -25.03 -24.43
CA PRO A 10 -19.17 -26.10 -25.40
C PRO A 10 -19.37 -25.58 -26.82
N GLN A 11 -19.92 -24.38 -26.98
CA GLN A 11 -20.08 -23.76 -28.29
C GLN A 11 -18.74 -23.21 -28.79
N SER A 12 -17.86 -22.71 -27.91
CA SER A 12 -16.53 -22.28 -28.32
C SER A 12 -15.62 -23.46 -28.65
N THR A 13 -15.60 -24.54 -27.86
CA THR A 13 -14.82 -25.75 -28.18
C THR A 13 -15.24 -26.41 -29.46
N SER A 14 -16.54 -26.65 -29.63
CA SER A 14 -17.06 -27.28 -30.85
C SER A 14 -16.73 -26.40 -32.06
N PHE A 15 -16.83 -25.08 -31.94
CA PHE A 15 -16.44 -24.15 -33.00
C PHE A 15 -14.94 -24.21 -33.33
N TRP A 16 -14.06 -24.28 -32.32
CA TRP A 16 -12.61 -24.43 -32.55
C TRP A 16 -12.25 -25.80 -33.10
N ALA A 17 -12.96 -26.86 -32.70
CA ALA A 17 -12.81 -28.21 -33.22
C ALA A 17 -13.24 -28.28 -34.70
N ASP A 18 -14.41 -27.74 -35.04
CA ASP A 18 -14.90 -27.64 -36.42
C ASP A 18 -13.93 -26.85 -37.30
N ARG A 19 -13.44 -25.71 -36.80
CA ARG A 19 -12.44 -24.89 -37.50
C ARG A 19 -11.11 -25.63 -37.72
N SER A 20 -10.73 -26.49 -36.79
CA SER A 20 -9.48 -27.26 -36.86
C SER A 20 -9.65 -28.61 -37.58
N GLY A 21 -10.86 -28.90 -38.07
CA GLY A 21 -11.21 -30.14 -38.76
C GLY A 21 -11.02 -31.37 -37.87
N CYS A 22 -11.38 -31.26 -36.59
CA CYS A 22 -11.42 -32.39 -35.66
C CYS A 22 -12.70 -33.20 -35.83
N ASP A 23 -12.77 -34.35 -35.16
CA ASP A 23 -13.99 -35.16 -35.12
C ASP A 23 -15.14 -34.38 -34.47
N ALA A 24 -16.34 -34.51 -35.04
CA ALA A 24 -17.56 -33.87 -34.51
C ALA A 24 -17.99 -34.45 -33.15
N THR A 25 -17.54 -35.66 -32.82
CA THR A 25 -17.76 -36.31 -31.54
C THR A 25 -16.70 -35.88 -30.53
N TRP A 26 -17.13 -35.65 -29.29
CA TRP A 26 -16.27 -35.32 -28.17
C TRP A 26 -16.10 -36.51 -27.23
N THR A 27 -14.99 -36.49 -26.48
CA THR A 27 -14.71 -37.41 -25.37
C THR A 27 -14.79 -36.64 -24.06
N ASN A 28 -15.44 -37.22 -23.04
CA ASN A 28 -15.42 -36.68 -21.69
C ASN A 28 -14.15 -37.14 -20.96
N LEU A 29 -13.34 -36.19 -20.51
CA LEU A 29 -12.11 -36.43 -19.76
C LEU A 29 -12.33 -36.45 -18.24
N GLY A 30 -13.46 -35.92 -17.77
CA GLY A 30 -13.83 -35.88 -16.37
C GLY A 30 -14.55 -34.59 -16.00
N SER A 31 -14.79 -34.42 -14.70
CA SER A 31 -15.35 -33.19 -14.14
C SER A 31 -14.48 -32.70 -12.99
N ILE A 32 -14.41 -31.39 -12.82
CA ILE A 32 -13.61 -30.68 -11.83
C ILE A 32 -14.56 -29.84 -10.97
N ASP A 33 -14.46 -30.05 -9.67
CA ASP A 33 -15.02 -29.20 -8.62
C ASP A 33 -14.05 -28.02 -8.42
N LEU A 34 -14.41 -26.86 -8.97
CA LEU A 34 -13.53 -25.68 -8.98
C LEU A 34 -13.90 -24.65 -7.91
N THR A 35 -15.14 -24.68 -7.42
CA THR A 35 -15.64 -23.71 -6.46
C THR A 35 -16.13 -24.42 -5.23
N ASP A 36 -15.82 -23.86 -4.05
CA ASP A 36 -16.30 -24.29 -2.72
C ASP A 36 -16.08 -25.75 -2.27
N SER A 37 -15.59 -26.63 -3.16
CA SER A 37 -15.21 -28.00 -2.84
C SER A 37 -16.34 -28.79 -2.13
N ASP A 38 -17.58 -28.50 -2.50
CA ASP A 38 -18.76 -29.15 -1.93
C ASP A 38 -18.96 -30.60 -2.43
N GLY A 39 -18.11 -31.06 -3.35
CA GLY A 39 -18.15 -32.39 -3.95
C GLY A 39 -19.10 -32.49 -5.14
N VAL A 40 -19.70 -31.38 -5.57
CA VAL A 40 -20.36 -31.22 -6.86
C VAL A 40 -19.33 -30.68 -7.84
N ALA A 41 -19.37 -31.15 -9.09
CA ALA A 41 -18.47 -30.64 -10.12
C ALA A 41 -19.21 -29.61 -10.97
N GLU A 42 -18.71 -28.38 -11.00
CA GLU A 42 -19.29 -27.29 -11.79
C GLU A 42 -18.78 -27.35 -13.24
N THR A 43 -17.63 -27.99 -13.43
CA THR A 43 -16.83 -27.92 -14.64
C THR A 43 -16.63 -29.30 -15.24
N ASP A 44 -16.91 -29.46 -16.53
CA ASP A 44 -16.58 -30.67 -17.29
C ASP A 44 -15.37 -30.42 -18.19
N ASP A 45 -14.50 -31.42 -18.36
CA ASP A 45 -13.40 -31.39 -19.33
C ASP A 45 -13.75 -32.23 -20.57
N LEU A 46 -13.69 -31.60 -21.73
CA LEU A 46 -14.12 -32.16 -23.00
C LEU A 46 -13.02 -31.99 -24.05
N GLU A 47 -12.80 -33.02 -24.85
CA GLU A 47 -11.88 -32.95 -25.99
C GLU A 47 -12.48 -33.46 -27.30
N HIS A 48 -12.04 -32.85 -28.40
CA HIS A 48 -12.22 -33.29 -29.77
C HIS A 48 -10.87 -33.79 -30.32
N LEU A 49 -10.87 -35.01 -30.80
CA LEU A 49 -9.68 -35.71 -31.29
C LEU A 49 -9.55 -35.60 -32.81
N ASN A 50 -8.41 -36.08 -33.34
CA ASN A 50 -8.16 -36.29 -34.77
C ASN A 50 -8.35 -35.03 -35.64
N CYS A 51 -7.85 -33.89 -35.18
CA CYS A 51 -7.82 -32.67 -35.98
C CYS A 51 -6.90 -32.82 -37.20
N THR A 52 -7.06 -31.94 -38.19
CA THR A 52 -6.37 -32.03 -39.49
C THR A 52 -4.84 -32.01 -39.34
N ASP A 53 -4.32 -31.29 -38.34
CA ASP A 53 -2.88 -31.20 -38.04
C ASP A 53 -2.37 -32.34 -37.13
N GLY A 54 -3.21 -33.35 -36.85
CA GLY A 54 -2.88 -34.47 -35.97
C GLY A 54 -2.89 -34.13 -34.47
N ASN A 55 -3.40 -32.95 -34.11
CA ASN A 55 -3.57 -32.49 -32.73
C ASN A 55 -5.01 -32.76 -32.21
N ARG A 56 -5.29 -32.24 -31.01
CA ARG A 56 -6.60 -32.27 -30.37
C ARG A 56 -6.98 -30.90 -29.83
N VAL A 57 -8.28 -30.63 -29.72
CA VAL A 57 -8.83 -29.42 -29.09
C VAL A 57 -9.53 -29.83 -27.81
N ALA A 58 -9.10 -29.28 -26.67
CA ALA A 58 -9.71 -29.54 -25.37
C ALA A 58 -10.00 -28.22 -24.65
N HIS A 59 -11.09 -28.16 -23.88
CA HIS A 59 -11.39 -27.03 -23.01
C HIS A 59 -12.36 -27.44 -21.91
N TRP A 60 -12.24 -26.73 -20.80
CA TRP A 60 -13.10 -26.88 -19.64
C TRP A 60 -14.40 -26.09 -19.84
N ARG A 61 -15.52 -26.73 -19.51
CA ARG A 61 -16.87 -26.17 -19.61
C ARG A 61 -17.47 -26.04 -18.23
N ASN A 62 -17.87 -24.83 -17.87
CA ASN A 62 -18.77 -24.64 -16.72
C ASN A 62 -20.19 -24.99 -17.17
N ASN A 63 -20.75 -26.08 -16.66
CA ASN A 63 -22.04 -26.62 -17.11
C ASN A 63 -23.21 -25.65 -16.88
N ASN A 64 -23.08 -24.81 -15.86
CA ASN A 64 -24.07 -23.83 -15.46
C ASN A 64 -23.52 -22.40 -15.53
N GLY A 65 -22.53 -22.15 -16.41
CA GLY A 65 -21.77 -20.90 -16.47
C GLY A 65 -22.63 -19.64 -16.66
N ILE A 66 -23.13 -19.09 -15.56
CA ILE A 66 -23.57 -17.71 -15.44
C ILE A 66 -22.44 -16.97 -14.74
N HIS A 67 -21.80 -16.02 -15.43
CA HIS A 67 -20.93 -15.02 -14.80
C HIS A 67 -21.74 -13.90 -14.15
N ALA A 68 -22.85 -14.26 -13.51
CA ALA A 68 -23.61 -13.37 -12.66
C ALA A 68 -23.36 -13.88 -11.25
N PRO A 69 -22.34 -13.38 -10.54
CA PRO A 69 -22.36 -13.52 -9.10
C PRO A 69 -23.74 -13.10 -8.60
N SER A 70 -24.31 -13.87 -7.69
CA SER A 70 -25.50 -13.50 -6.94
C SER A 70 -25.19 -12.18 -6.23
N LEU A 71 -25.50 -11.04 -6.85
CA LEU A 71 -25.29 -9.70 -6.27
C LEU A 71 -26.31 -9.38 -5.17
N ASN A 72 -27.16 -10.34 -4.87
CA ASN A 72 -28.24 -10.31 -3.90
C ASN A 72 -27.82 -10.89 -2.53
N ASP A 73 -26.61 -11.42 -2.41
CA ASP A 73 -26.03 -11.72 -1.11
C ASP A 73 -25.34 -10.46 -0.54
N GLU A 74 -25.80 -10.03 0.64
CA GLU A 74 -25.29 -8.87 1.41
C GLU A 74 -23.79 -8.95 1.72
N GLU A 75 -23.18 -10.11 1.47
CA GLU A 75 -21.75 -10.42 1.54
C GLU A 75 -20.91 -9.77 0.42
N TRP A 76 -21.49 -9.50 -0.75
CA TRP A 76 -20.73 -8.94 -1.88
C TRP A 76 -20.23 -7.51 -1.64
N PRO A 77 -21.06 -6.58 -1.13
CA PRO A 77 -20.60 -5.26 -0.73
C PRO A 77 -19.51 -5.33 0.34
N SER A 78 -19.63 -6.21 1.33
CA SER A 78 -18.66 -6.28 2.43
C SER A 78 -17.30 -6.84 1.98
N GLN A 79 -17.27 -7.87 1.13
CA GLN A 79 -16.03 -8.41 0.57
C GLN A 79 -15.37 -7.44 -0.43
N THR A 80 -16.18 -6.79 -1.28
CA THR A 80 -15.67 -5.82 -2.27
C THR A 80 -15.16 -4.55 -1.60
N LEU A 81 -15.82 -4.06 -0.54
CA LEU A 81 -15.36 -2.89 0.22
C LEU A 81 -14.03 -3.15 0.93
N GLY A 82 -13.81 -4.38 1.42
CA GLY A 82 -12.53 -4.80 1.97
C GLY A 82 -11.41 -4.64 0.94
N TRP A 83 -11.50 -5.32 -0.21
CA TRP A 83 -10.48 -5.23 -1.26
C TRP A 83 -10.32 -3.83 -1.83
N SER A 84 -11.39 -3.04 -1.89
CA SER A 84 -11.33 -1.66 -2.39
C SER A 84 -10.63 -0.69 -1.44
N LEU A 85 -10.47 -1.05 -0.16
CA LEU A 85 -9.91 -0.19 0.89
C LEU A 85 -8.70 -0.79 1.60
N GLU A 86 -8.27 -1.99 1.22
CA GLU A 86 -7.20 -2.76 1.90
C GLU A 86 -5.85 -2.02 1.98
N ASP A 87 -5.59 -1.05 1.10
CA ASP A 87 -4.38 -0.21 1.12
C ASP A 87 -4.69 1.30 1.21
N PHE A 88 -5.92 1.65 1.61
CA PHE A 88 -6.27 3.04 1.85
C PHE A 88 -5.86 3.44 3.28
N SER A 89 -4.75 4.16 3.39
CA SER A 89 -4.46 4.97 4.56
C SER A 89 -4.81 6.42 4.26
N ARG A 90 -5.33 7.11 5.27
CA ARG A 90 -5.68 8.52 5.16
C ARG A 90 -4.40 9.36 5.09
N ASP A 91 -4.49 10.50 4.42
CA ASP A 91 -3.51 11.60 4.45
C ASP A 91 -4.28 12.80 5.03
N SER A 92 -4.01 13.11 6.29
CA SER A 92 -4.83 14.01 7.11
C SER A 92 -4.60 15.49 6.84
N ASP A 93 -3.42 15.88 6.34
CA ASP A 93 -3.07 17.26 6.02
C ASP A 93 -2.82 17.52 4.52
N GLY A 94 -2.72 16.47 3.71
CA GLY A 94 -2.70 16.53 2.26
C GLY A 94 -1.32 16.82 1.68
N ASP A 95 -0.24 16.49 2.39
CA ASP A 95 1.13 16.70 1.92
C ASP A 95 1.68 15.57 1.02
N GLY A 96 0.92 14.48 0.89
CA GLY A 96 1.27 13.32 0.08
C GLY A 96 1.94 12.18 0.85
N TYR A 97 2.10 12.30 2.17
CA TYR A 97 2.50 11.22 3.06
C TYR A 97 1.26 10.66 3.78
N ARG A 98 1.21 9.34 3.95
CA ARG A 98 0.07 8.70 4.61
C ARG A 98 0.21 8.84 6.14
N ASP A 99 -0.90 8.97 6.84
CA ASP A 99 -0.99 9.06 8.32
C ASP A 99 -0.23 7.94 9.06
N ASP A 100 -0.02 6.78 8.43
CA ASP A 100 0.70 5.65 9.03
C ASP A 100 2.23 5.70 8.88
N ILE A 101 2.74 6.57 8.01
CA ILE A 101 4.18 6.80 7.79
C ILE A 101 4.62 8.23 8.10
N ASP A 102 3.67 9.15 8.22
CA ASP A 102 3.88 10.56 8.51
C ASP A 102 4.06 10.79 10.03
N ALA A 103 5.20 11.37 10.41
CA ALA A 103 5.49 11.73 11.79
C ALA A 103 4.62 12.90 12.31
N PHE A 104 4.12 13.76 11.42
CA PHE A 104 3.36 14.98 11.72
C PHE A 104 2.07 15.08 10.90
N ILE A 105 1.17 14.10 11.08
CA ILE A 105 -0.17 13.92 10.45
C ILE A 105 -1.11 15.14 10.30
N TYR A 106 -0.78 16.31 10.85
CA TYR A 106 -1.59 17.53 10.76
C TYR A 106 -0.78 18.76 10.32
N ASN A 107 0.48 18.59 9.92
CA ASN A 107 1.35 19.65 9.45
C ASN A 107 1.80 19.37 8.00
N PRO A 108 1.19 20.01 7.00
CA PRO A 108 1.41 19.69 5.60
C PRO A 108 2.80 20.11 5.05
N ASN A 109 3.70 20.54 5.93
CA ASN A 109 5.07 20.91 5.59
C ASN A 109 6.09 20.04 6.33
N GLU A 110 5.69 19.00 7.06
CA GLU A 110 6.59 18.12 7.81
C GLU A 110 6.05 16.69 7.76
N TRP A 111 6.88 15.73 7.34
CA TRP A 111 6.48 14.31 7.26
C TRP A 111 7.45 13.35 7.94
N ALA A 112 8.63 13.84 8.35
CA ALA A 112 9.73 13.04 8.88
C ALA A 112 10.38 13.74 10.10
N ASP A 113 10.89 12.89 11.01
CA ASP A 113 11.59 13.25 12.24
C ASP A 113 12.76 12.26 12.38
N ALA A 114 13.88 12.58 11.75
CA ALA A 114 14.99 11.65 11.54
C ALA A 114 15.75 11.32 12.84
N ASP A 115 15.80 12.25 13.80
CA ASP A 115 16.48 12.06 15.08
C ASP A 115 15.54 11.81 16.27
N GLY A 116 14.22 11.97 16.07
CA GLY A 116 13.18 11.61 17.02
C GLY A 116 12.94 12.68 18.09
N ASP A 117 13.31 13.93 17.83
CA ASP A 117 13.17 15.04 18.78
C ASP A 117 11.81 15.77 18.70
N LYS A 118 10.97 15.37 17.74
CA LYS A 118 9.63 15.92 17.43
C LYS A 118 9.63 17.30 16.79
N VAL A 119 10.76 17.73 16.24
CA VAL A 119 10.86 18.81 15.26
C VAL A 119 10.95 18.14 13.89
N GLY A 120 10.24 18.69 12.90
CA GLY A 120 10.23 18.08 11.57
C GLY A 120 11.48 18.43 10.78
N ASP A 121 11.96 17.48 9.98
CA ASP A 121 13.21 17.58 9.21
C ASP A 121 13.25 18.83 8.28
N ASN A 122 12.11 19.37 7.82
CA ASN A 122 12.12 20.55 6.94
C ASN A 122 12.40 21.85 7.69
N THR A 123 12.12 21.91 8.99
CA THR A 123 12.38 23.06 9.85
C THR A 123 13.55 22.87 10.79
N ASP A 124 14.00 21.63 11.00
CA ASP A 124 15.16 21.35 11.84
C ASP A 124 16.49 21.59 11.09
N GLU A 125 17.31 22.48 11.65
CA GLU A 125 18.66 22.76 11.15
C GLU A 125 19.70 21.70 11.59
N CYS A 126 19.30 20.81 12.50
CA CYS A 126 20.12 19.80 13.16
C CYS A 126 19.47 18.40 13.09
N ASP A 127 18.83 18.03 11.97
CA ASP A 127 18.06 16.80 11.66
C ASP A 127 18.69 15.42 12.02
N SER A 128 19.89 15.40 12.60
CA SER A 128 20.65 14.21 12.99
C SER A 128 21.15 14.27 14.43
N ASP A 129 20.80 15.30 15.19
CA ASP A 129 21.17 15.51 16.59
C ASP A 129 19.92 15.87 17.42
N PRO A 130 19.35 14.90 18.16
CA PRO A 130 18.08 15.07 18.88
C PRO A 130 18.18 16.01 20.09
N THR A 131 19.31 16.70 20.25
CA THR A 131 19.55 17.72 21.28
C THR A 131 19.84 19.10 20.69
N GLY A 132 19.89 19.23 19.36
CA GLY A 132 20.07 20.48 18.63
C GLY A 132 18.74 21.23 18.52
N PHE A 133 18.70 22.52 18.87
CA PHE A 133 17.46 23.31 18.80
C PHE A 133 17.53 24.47 17.79
N GLY A 134 18.42 24.41 16.79
CA GLY A 134 18.56 25.46 15.76
C GLY A 134 18.86 26.89 16.26
N LEU A 135 19.28 27.07 17.53
CA LEU A 135 19.47 28.41 18.10
C LEU A 135 20.90 28.91 17.90
N THR A 136 21.08 29.84 16.96
CA THR A 136 22.30 30.65 16.87
C THR A 136 22.31 31.66 18.01
N VAL A 137 23.13 31.43 19.04
CA VAL A 137 23.32 32.36 20.15
C VAL A 137 24.39 33.37 19.76
N MET A 138 23.99 34.64 19.63
CA MET A 138 24.93 35.75 19.48
C MET A 138 25.56 36.06 20.83
N VAL A 139 26.82 35.66 21.03
CA VAL A 139 27.62 36.09 22.20
C VAL A 139 28.64 37.10 21.70
N THR A 140 28.63 38.30 22.28
CA THR A 140 29.62 39.38 22.01
C THR A 140 29.89 39.69 20.53
N GLY A 141 28.86 39.55 19.67
CA GLY A 141 28.97 39.87 18.23
C GLY A 141 29.54 38.75 17.36
N SER A 142 29.77 37.56 17.91
CA SER A 142 30.03 36.35 17.15
C SER A 142 28.85 35.38 17.28
N ALA A 143 28.44 34.80 16.15
CA ALA A 143 27.42 33.76 16.10
C ALA A 143 28.04 32.44 16.59
N TYR A 144 27.53 31.90 17.69
CA TYR A 144 27.90 30.57 18.18
C TYR A 144 26.72 29.62 17.97
N ARG A 145 26.98 28.46 17.35
CA ARG A 145 26.00 27.36 17.25
C ARG A 145 25.86 26.71 18.62
N ALA A 146 24.69 26.79 19.23
CA ALA A 146 24.40 26.01 20.43
C ALA A 146 24.06 24.58 19.99
N THR A 147 24.93 23.61 20.31
CA THR A 147 24.73 22.18 19.99
C THR A 147 24.09 21.41 21.16
N SER A 148 23.68 22.10 22.22
CA SER A 148 22.86 21.55 23.32
C SER A 148 22.59 22.64 24.37
N PHE A 149 21.40 22.57 24.98
CA PHE A 149 21.12 23.24 26.25
C PHE A 149 21.05 22.17 27.36
N PRO A 150 21.72 22.35 28.51
CA PRO A 150 21.53 21.45 29.63
C PRO A 150 20.07 21.49 30.09
N THR A 151 19.37 20.36 30.00
CA THR A 151 17.96 20.17 30.40
C THR A 151 17.74 20.30 31.90
N THR A 152 18.83 20.38 32.67
CA THR A 152 18.84 20.70 34.10
C THR A 152 19.40 22.11 34.26
N PRO A 153 18.82 22.98 35.12
CA PRO A 153 19.40 24.29 35.44
C PRO A 153 20.67 24.08 36.27
N THR A 154 21.72 23.61 35.63
CA THR A 154 23.05 23.54 36.20
C THR A 154 23.70 24.86 35.86
N SER A 155 23.97 25.65 36.89
CA SER A 155 24.89 26.77 36.78
C SER A 155 26.25 26.18 36.36
N GLY A 156 26.54 26.22 35.06
CA GLY A 156 27.64 25.51 34.44
C GLY A 156 28.38 26.41 33.47
N THR A 157 29.71 26.42 33.56
CA THR A 157 30.61 27.10 32.64
C THR A 157 30.84 26.24 31.40
N ILE A 158 30.64 26.81 30.21
CA ILE A 158 31.12 26.21 28.96
C ILE A 158 32.65 26.42 28.91
N SER A 159 33.41 25.33 28.89
CA SER A 159 34.87 25.38 28.73
C SER A 159 35.19 25.60 27.25
N THR A 160 35.34 26.86 26.85
CA THR A 160 36.03 27.16 25.58
C THR A 160 37.53 26.98 25.81
N GLY A 161 38.22 26.33 24.87
CA GLY A 161 39.63 25.93 25.00
C GLY A 161 40.65 27.06 25.24
N THR A 162 40.23 28.32 25.45
CA THR A 162 41.14 29.44 25.72
C THR A 162 40.65 30.52 26.69
N ALA A 163 39.40 30.54 27.21
CA ALA A 163 39.03 31.47 28.29
C ALA A 163 37.75 31.05 29.03
N GLN A 164 37.80 31.14 30.35
CA GLN A 164 36.68 30.88 31.25
C GLN A 164 35.97 32.20 31.56
N GLU A 165 34.88 32.52 30.85
CA GLU A 165 34.05 33.69 31.17
C GLU A 165 32.69 33.27 31.75
N THR A 166 32.29 33.96 32.81
CA THR A 166 31.06 33.68 33.57
C THR A 166 29.86 34.33 32.88
N ILE A 167 28.99 33.52 32.28
CA ILE A 167 27.74 33.98 31.69
C ILE A 167 26.68 34.16 32.80
N ARG A 168 26.05 35.35 32.86
CA ARG A 168 24.85 35.57 33.66
C ARG A 168 23.64 35.21 32.81
N THR A 169 22.87 34.22 33.26
CA THR A 169 21.68 33.68 32.59
C THR A 169 20.65 34.79 32.37
N LEU A 170 20.22 35.01 31.12
CA LEU A 170 19.00 35.73 30.80
C LEU A 170 17.84 34.71 30.89
N THR A 171 17.05 34.82 31.94
CA THR A 171 15.77 34.11 32.07
C THR A 171 14.82 34.61 31.00
N THR A 172 14.57 33.82 29.97
CA THR A 172 13.40 34.01 29.11
C THR A 172 12.27 33.17 29.70
N THR A 173 11.33 33.82 30.36
CA THR A 173 10.04 33.25 30.71
C THR A 173 9.27 32.94 29.42
N MET A 174 9.10 31.66 29.11
CA MET A 174 8.05 31.21 28.19
C MET A 174 6.72 31.41 28.91
N THR A 175 5.98 32.46 28.56
CA THR A 175 4.55 32.56 28.91
C THR A 175 3.77 31.64 27.97
N GLY A 176 3.03 30.70 28.57
CA GLY A 176 2.24 29.69 27.84
C GLY A 176 0.89 30.18 27.36
#